data_AF-A0A1C6QXA1-F1
#
_entry.id   AF-A0A1C6QXA1-F1
#
_cell.length_a   1.000
_cell.length_b   1.000
_cell.length_c   1.000
_cell.angle_alpha   90.00
_cell.angle_beta   90.00
_cell.angle_gamma   90.00
#
_symmetry.space_group_name_H-M   'P 1'
#
loop_
_entity.id
_entity.type
_entity.pdbx_description
1 polymer ?
#
loop_
_entity_poly.entity_id
_entity_poly.type
_entity_poly.pdbx_seq_one_letter_code
_entity_poly.pdbx_strand_id
1 'polypeptide(L)' 'MAREELTRLTGNGNGECGEDDCPNVYRTERGTFVVQGDVSDAFAPPQGEGLVEIPESVLREAVRALGW' A
#
# COMPACT_ATOMS: atom_id res chain seq x y z
N MET A 1 -6.13 -9.74 11.12
CA MET A 1 -5.05 -10.45 10.40
C MET A 1 -3.76 -10.08 11.07
N ALA A 2 -2.90 -11.06 11.32
CA ALA A 2 -1.60 -10.77 11.87
C ALA A 2 -0.73 -10.14 10.78
N ARG A 3 0.20 -9.26 11.15
CA ARG A 3 1.10 -8.60 10.20
C ARG A 3 2.01 -9.61 9.48
N GLU A 4 2.16 -10.82 10.02
CA GLU A 4 2.90 -11.94 9.43
C GLU A 4 2.23 -12.52 8.17
N GLU A 5 0.92 -12.32 7.97
CA GLU A 5 0.16 -12.81 6.81
C GLU A 5 0.20 -11.83 5.61
N LEU A 6 1.06 -10.81 5.68
CA LEU A 6 1.14 -9.71 4.72
C LEU A 6 2.50 -9.73 4.00
N THR A 7 2.47 -9.82 2.67
CA THR A 7 3.67 -9.60 1.84
C THR A 7 3.80 -8.11 1.53
N ARG A 8 4.82 -7.44 2.07
CA ARG A 8 5.13 -6.02 1.77
C ARG A 8 5.67 -5.90 0.34
N LEU A 9 5.04 -5.06 -0.48
CA LEU A 9 5.40 -4.84 -1.89
C LEU A 9 6.28 -3.61 -2.12
N THR A 10 6.24 -2.62 -1.22
CA THR A 10 6.97 -1.33 -1.33
C THR A 10 7.81 -1.06 -0.07
N GLY A 11 8.74 -0.10 -0.12
CA GLY A 11 9.55 0.30 1.05
C GLY A 11 10.54 -0.77 1.52
N ASN A 12 10.88 -1.72 0.67
CA ASN A 12 11.78 -2.84 0.91
C ASN A 12 13.22 -2.57 0.40
N GLY A 13 13.57 -1.29 0.18
CA GLY A 13 14.90 -0.86 -0.27
C GLY A 13 15.20 -1.08 -1.76
N ASN A 14 14.22 -1.55 -2.54
CA ASN A 14 14.34 -1.79 -3.98
C ASN A 14 13.26 -1.00 -4.74
N GLY A 15 13.65 -0.06 -5.61
CA GLY A 15 12.73 0.80 -6.39
C GLY A 15 12.76 2.27 -5.95
N GLU A 16 11.86 3.11 -6.48
CA GLU A 16 11.81 4.55 -6.17
C GLU A 16 11.47 4.88 -4.70
N CYS A 17 10.97 3.89 -3.93
CA CYS A 17 10.66 4.03 -2.51
C CYS A 17 11.67 3.24 -1.64
N GLY A 18 12.89 3.77 -1.51
CA GLY A 18 14.05 3.06 -0.94
C GLY A 18 14.35 3.31 0.54
N GLU A 19 13.93 4.44 1.12
CA GLU A 19 14.43 4.90 2.43
C GLU A 19 13.42 4.77 3.58
N ASP A 20 12.47 3.83 3.48
CA ASP A 20 11.35 3.67 4.44
C ASP A 20 10.43 4.91 4.60
N ASP A 21 10.65 5.97 3.81
CA ASP A 21 9.93 7.24 3.87
C ASP A 21 8.60 7.26 3.11
N CYS A 22 8.20 6.16 2.47
CA CYS A 22 6.92 6.10 1.75
C CYS A 22 5.95 5.05 2.28
N PRO A 23 4.64 5.28 2.07
CA PRO A 23 3.61 4.36 2.52
C PRO A 23 3.74 2.95 1.92
N ASN A 24 3.21 1.98 2.65
CA ASN A 24 3.35 0.57 2.33
C ASN A 24 2.11 -0.01 1.65
N VAL A 25 2.33 -0.75 0.57
CA VAL A 25 1.32 -1.62 -0.02
C VAL A 25 1.65 -3.06 0.35
N TYR A 26 0.67 -3.77 0.91
CA TYR A 26 0.79 -5.17 1.27
C TYR A 26 -0.17 -6.02 0.46
N ARG A 27 0.30 -7.17 -0.01
CA ARG A 27 -0.57 -8.23 -0.54
C ARG A 27 -0.96 -9.18 0.58
N THR A 28 -2.25 -9.48 0.66
CA THR A 28 -2.81 -10.49 1.56
C THR A 28 -2.85 -11.85 0.87
N GLU A 29 -2.86 -12.93 1.64
CA GLU A 29 -3.01 -14.30 1.11
C GLU A 29 -4.32 -14.51 0.32
N ARG A 30 -5.35 -13.72 0.61
CA ARG A 30 -6.66 -13.76 -0.06
C ARG A 30 -6.68 -13.07 -1.44
N GLY A 31 -5.54 -12.57 -1.91
CA GLY A 31 -5.46 -11.82 -3.17
C GLY A 31 -5.98 -10.38 -3.09
N THR A 32 -6.24 -9.85 -1.89
CA THR A 32 -6.56 -8.44 -1.63
C THR A 32 -5.32 -7.65 -1.21
N PHE A 33 -5.43 -6.32 -1.17
CA PHE A 33 -4.34 -5.44 -0.74
C PHE A 33 -4.70 -4.67 0.53
N VAL A 34 -3.70 -4.39 1.36
CA VAL A 34 -3.78 -3.42 2.45
C VAL A 34 -2.87 -2.25 2.07
N VAL A 35 -3.42 -1.04 2.07
CA VAL A 35 -2.70 0.17 1.68
C VAL A 35 -2.58 1.06 2.91
N GLN A 36 -1.34 1.35 3.30
CA GLN A 36 -1.03 2.39 4.26
C GLN A 36 -0.88 3.70 3.50
N GLY A 37 -1.35 4.80 4.09
CA GLY A 37 -1.27 6.15 3.53
C GLY A 37 -1.79 7.17 4.54
N ASP A 38 -1.80 8.45 4.15
CA ASP A 38 -2.41 9.50 4.96
C ASP A 38 -3.93 9.43 4.83
N VAL A 39 -4.67 9.60 5.92
CA VAL A 39 -6.14 9.59 5.87
C VAL A 39 -6.62 10.81 5.09
N SER A 40 -7.48 10.57 4.10
CA SER A 40 -8.00 11.62 3.23
C SER A 40 -9.46 11.94 3.55
N ASP A 41 -9.79 13.22 3.58
CA ASP A 41 -11.16 13.73 3.75
C ASP A 41 -11.79 14.15 2.42
N ALA A 42 -11.25 13.69 1.28
CA ALA A 42 -11.72 14.06 -0.05
C ALA A 42 -13.23 13.81 -0.26
N PHE A 43 -13.77 12.78 0.38
CA PHE A 43 -15.21 12.54 0.50
C PHE A 43 -15.52 11.62 1.69
N ALA A 44 -16.80 11.52 2.07
CA ALA A 44 -17.24 10.59 3.10
C ALA A 44 -17.46 9.19 2.50
N PRO A 45 -16.65 8.17 2.87
CA PRO A 45 -16.85 6.83 2.37
C PRO A 45 -18.00 6.11 3.12
N PRO A 46 -18.54 5.02 2.56
CA PRO A 46 -19.46 4.12 3.27
C PRO A 46 -18.92 3.63 4.61
N GLN A 47 -19.83 3.16 5.47
CA GLN A 47 -19.47 2.65 6.78
C GLN A 47 -18.50 1.47 6.67
N GLY A 48 -17.36 1.56 7.37
CA GLY A 48 -16.32 0.53 7.39
C GLY A 48 -15.23 0.69 6.33
N GLU A 49 -15.32 1.71 5.49
CA GLU A 49 -14.29 2.07 4.50
C GLU A 49 -13.45 3.26 4.99
N GLY A 50 -12.21 3.35 4.50
CA GLY A 50 -11.30 4.47 4.77
C GLY A 50 -10.65 4.92 3.47
N LEU A 51 -10.51 6.24 3.31
CA LEU A 51 -9.76 6.82 2.20
C LEU A 51 -8.35 7.11 2.67
N VAL A 52 -7.36 6.65 1.89
CA VAL A 52 -5.95 6.94 2.15
C VAL A 52 -5.29 7.45 0.89
N GLU A 53 -4.42 8.44 1.05
CA GLU A 53 -3.57 8.99 -0.01
C GLU A 53 -2.17 8.37 0.06
N ILE A 54 -1.65 7.99 -1.10
CA ILE A 54 -0.29 7.52 -1.29
C ILE A 54 0.31 8.20 -2.52
N PRO A 55 1.64 8.41 -2.57
CA PRO A 55 2.29 8.87 -3.79
C PRO A 55 2.04 7.90 -4.95
N GLU A 56 1.87 8.44 -6.16
CA GLU A 56 1.67 7.63 -7.37
C GLU A 56 2.81 6.63 -7.61
N SER A 57 4.06 7.04 -7.33
CA SER A 57 5.25 6.19 -7.45
C SER A 57 5.15 4.94 -6.58
N VAL A 58 4.57 5.03 -5.38
CA VAL A 58 4.38 3.88 -4.48
C VAL A 58 3.47 2.83 -5.11
N LEU A 59 2.36 3.26 -5.72
CA LEU A 59 1.45 2.32 -6.38
C LEU A 59 2.11 1.68 -7.61
N ARG A 60 2.85 2.47 -8.41
CA ARG A 60 3.60 1.96 -9.57
C ARG A 60 4.63 0.91 -9.17
N GLU A 61 5.37 1.15 -8.08
CA GLU A 61 6.33 0.20 -7.54
C GLU A 61 5.66 -1.09 -7.06
N ALA A 62 4.50 -1.00 -6.39
CA ALA A 62 3.75 -2.18 -5.99
C ALA A 62 3.31 -3.04 -7.18
N VAL A 63 2.85 -2.40 -8.27
CA VAL A 63 2.47 -3.07 -9.52
C VAL A 63 3.70 -3.73 -10.17
N ARG A 64 4.83 -3.01 -10.27
CA ARG A 64 6.10 -3.55 -10.77
C ARG A 64 6.55 -4.77 -9.97
N ALA A 65 6.44 -4.73 -8.64
CA ALA A 65 6.82 -5.83 -7.76
C ALA A 65 5.98 -7.11 -7.98
N LEU A 66 4.76 -6.97 -8.51
CA LEU A 66 3.91 -8.11 -8.89
C LEU A 66 4.23 -8.65 -10.29
N GLY A 67 5.09 -7.98 -11.06
CA GLY A 67 5.47 -8.36 -12.42
C GLY A 67 4.39 -8.04 -13.47
N TRP A 68 3.57 -7.02 -13.22
CA TRP A 68 2.51 -6.56 -14.13
C TRP A 68 3.00 -5.51 -15.12
#